data_AF-A0A8T6VH80-F1
#
_entry.id   AF-A0A8T6VH80-F1
#
_cell.length_a   1.000
_cell.length_b   1.000
_cell.length_c   1.000
_cell.angle_alpha   90.00
_cell.angle_beta   90.00
_cell.angle_gamma   90.00
#
_symmetry.space_group_name_H-M   'P 1'
#
loop_
_entity.id
_entity.type
_entity.pdbx_description
1 polymer ?
#
loop_
_entity_poly.entity_id
_entity_poly.type
_entity_poly.pdbx_seq_one_letter_code
_entity_poly.pdbx_strand_id
1 'polypeptide(L)'
;MLEKPKHNLRTGFTTGTSATAAAKAALQAIMTKSKINKVKVNLPKEKTLTIAIKQCSFEDEKATCSVIKDAGDDPDVTHGAEIVAEVTITNNSGKIEIEGGRGVGIVTKHGLGLELNKAAINPVPKKMINENMQDIAGKLLENNGIRVVISVPKGKELAKKTDNPRLGIINGISILGTTGIVVPFSTASFAASIRQNLDVAIAAGNYEVVLTTGGRSEDFAKKIISLPDHCFVQMGDFSGYAIQQCAKKKIERCYVVGFIGKLAKIAKGVKQTHVKGSKVDMRFLASLADQCSADNSVLDEIKNANTARHVLEIIKKEKIEGFFQKICLEVQNQMKNHSDNRCAVNVILFDFDGKILAKAEDK
;
A
#
# COMPACT_ATOMS: atom_id res chain seq x y z
N MET A 1 -6.72 10.89 0.12
CA MET A 1 -6.54 10.61 -1.33
C MET A 1 -7.66 11.30 -2.08
N LEU A 2 -7.36 11.86 -3.26
CA LEU A 2 -8.26 12.63 -4.13
C LEU A 2 -9.40 11.76 -4.68
N GLU A 3 -10.57 12.36 -4.92
CA GLU A 3 -11.82 11.69 -5.34
C GLU A 3 -11.67 10.88 -6.63
N LYS A 4 -12.35 9.73 -6.70
CA LYS A 4 -12.40 8.85 -7.88
C LYS A 4 -13.29 9.50 -8.98
N PRO A 5 -12.74 9.91 -10.15
CA PRO A 5 -13.51 10.56 -11.23
C PRO A 5 -14.68 9.72 -11.76
N LYS A 6 -15.67 10.37 -12.39
CA LYS A 6 -16.89 9.76 -12.97
C LYS A 6 -16.70 9.05 -14.31
N HIS A 7 -15.49 9.00 -14.86
CA HIS A 7 -15.17 8.25 -16.09
C HIS A 7 -14.61 6.85 -15.77
N ASN A 8 -14.69 5.93 -16.74
CA ASN A 8 -14.02 4.64 -16.65
C ASN A 8 -12.51 4.87 -16.54
N LEU A 9 -11.97 4.70 -15.33
CA LEU A 9 -10.57 4.93 -15.07
C LEU A 9 -9.70 3.93 -15.80
N ARG A 10 -8.64 4.42 -16.42
CA ARG A 10 -7.72 3.64 -17.21
C ARG A 10 -6.86 2.79 -16.29
N THR A 11 -6.82 1.49 -16.57
CA THR A 11 -5.88 0.57 -15.92
C THR A 11 -4.48 0.74 -16.48
N GLY A 12 -3.49 0.39 -15.67
CA GLY A 12 -2.08 0.36 -16.05
C GLY A 12 -1.47 -1.02 -15.88
N PHE A 13 -0.14 -1.08 -15.85
CA PHE A 13 0.62 -2.30 -15.62
C PHE A 13 1.67 -2.11 -14.53
N THR A 14 1.96 -3.22 -13.85
CA THR A 14 2.79 -3.23 -12.64
C THR A 14 4.28 -3.12 -12.96
N THR A 15 5.11 -2.84 -11.95
CA THR A 15 6.59 -2.87 -12.12
C THR A 15 7.06 -4.26 -12.57
N GLY A 16 6.41 -5.33 -12.11
CA GLY A 16 6.67 -6.70 -12.58
C GLY A 16 6.39 -6.90 -14.07
N THR A 17 5.28 -6.37 -14.58
CA THR A 17 4.94 -6.43 -16.02
C THR A 17 5.93 -5.63 -16.85
N SER A 18 6.32 -4.43 -16.41
CA SER A 18 7.34 -3.63 -17.09
C SER A 18 8.69 -4.35 -17.15
N ALA A 19 9.13 -4.95 -16.04
CA ALA A 19 10.36 -5.75 -15.98
C ALA A 19 10.29 -6.97 -16.91
N THR A 20 9.14 -7.65 -16.94
CA THR A 20 8.89 -8.78 -17.85
C THR A 20 8.95 -8.37 -19.31
N ALA A 21 8.31 -7.25 -19.68
CA ALA A 21 8.35 -6.70 -21.03
C ALA A 21 9.78 -6.33 -21.45
N ALA A 22 10.52 -5.63 -20.59
CA ALA A 22 11.91 -5.26 -20.86
C ALA A 22 12.80 -6.50 -21.05
N ALA A 23 12.70 -7.49 -20.16
CA ALA A 23 13.51 -8.72 -20.25
C ALA A 23 13.18 -9.51 -21.53
N LYS A 24 11.90 -9.72 -21.82
CA LYS A 24 11.46 -10.44 -23.02
C LYS A 24 11.91 -9.74 -24.30
N ALA A 25 11.81 -8.42 -24.36
CA ALA A 25 12.27 -7.64 -25.51
C ALA A 25 13.80 -7.71 -25.68
N ALA A 26 14.57 -7.68 -24.59
CA ALA A 26 16.03 -7.80 -24.65
C ALA A 26 16.45 -9.17 -25.19
N LEU A 27 15.86 -10.27 -24.68
CA LEU A 27 16.13 -11.60 -25.22
C LEU A 27 15.72 -11.70 -26.70
N GLN A 28 14.55 -11.19 -27.04
CA GLN A 28 14.08 -11.20 -28.43
C GLN A 28 15.04 -10.42 -29.34
N ALA A 29 15.56 -9.28 -28.91
CA ALA A 29 16.53 -8.49 -29.67
C ALA A 29 17.83 -9.26 -29.96
N ILE A 30 18.35 -10.02 -28.98
CA ILE A 30 19.52 -10.90 -29.15
C ILE A 30 19.21 -11.96 -30.22
N MET A 31 18.07 -12.63 -30.12
CA MET A 31 17.70 -13.74 -31.00
C MET A 31 17.42 -13.30 -32.44
N THR A 32 16.78 -12.15 -32.62
CA THR A 32 16.41 -11.65 -33.96
C THR A 32 17.43 -10.70 -34.55
N LYS A 33 18.47 -10.32 -33.79
CA LYS A 33 19.48 -9.32 -34.16
C LYS A 33 18.83 -8.02 -34.66
N SER A 34 17.76 -7.60 -33.99
CA SER A 34 16.99 -6.43 -34.40
C SER A 34 16.38 -5.68 -33.22
N LYS A 35 16.13 -4.38 -33.40
CA LYS A 35 15.51 -3.55 -32.36
C LYS A 35 14.06 -3.94 -32.17
N ILE A 36 13.65 -4.07 -30.92
CA ILE A 36 12.28 -4.40 -30.52
C ILE A 36 11.58 -3.13 -30.02
N ASN A 37 10.49 -2.74 -30.68
CA ASN A 37 9.70 -1.55 -30.33
C ASN A 37 8.47 -1.87 -29.46
N LYS A 38 7.99 -3.11 -29.52
CA LYS A 38 6.85 -3.60 -28.73
C LYS A 38 6.97 -5.10 -28.49
N VAL A 39 6.45 -5.56 -27.37
CA VAL A 39 6.45 -6.98 -27.02
C VAL A 39 5.12 -7.40 -26.42
N LYS A 40 4.67 -8.62 -26.73
CA LYS A 40 3.50 -9.24 -26.10
C LYS A 40 3.93 -9.98 -24.84
N VAL A 41 3.41 -9.57 -23.69
CA VAL A 41 3.66 -10.14 -22.37
C VAL A 41 2.47 -10.98 -21.93
N ASN A 42 2.75 -12.21 -21.51
CA ASN A 42 1.80 -13.09 -20.84
C ASN A 42 1.73 -12.71 -19.35
N LEU A 43 0.53 -12.46 -18.86
CA LEU A 43 0.23 -12.09 -17.48
C LEU A 43 -0.36 -13.28 -16.72
N PRO A 44 -0.38 -13.23 -15.37
CA PRO A 44 -1.14 -14.19 -14.59
C PRO A 44 -2.60 -14.28 -15.04
N LYS A 45 -3.18 -15.49 -14.98
CA LYS A 45 -4.56 -15.80 -15.41
C LYS A 45 -4.79 -15.63 -16.92
N GLU A 46 -3.82 -16.04 -17.73
CA GLU A 46 -3.93 -16.17 -19.20
C GLU A 46 -4.30 -14.89 -19.96
N LYS A 47 -4.03 -13.72 -19.36
CA LYS A 47 -4.18 -12.44 -20.02
C LYS A 47 -2.89 -12.08 -20.76
N THR A 48 -3.00 -11.26 -21.79
CA THR A 48 -1.83 -10.76 -22.50
C THR A 48 -1.89 -9.25 -22.70
N LEU A 49 -0.76 -8.57 -22.62
CA LEU A 49 -0.62 -7.15 -22.93
C LEU A 49 0.49 -6.92 -23.94
N THR A 50 0.25 -6.00 -24.87
CA THR A 50 1.32 -5.48 -25.75
C THR A 50 1.89 -4.22 -25.13
N ILE A 51 3.18 -4.24 -24.81
CA ILE A 51 3.89 -3.17 -24.13
C ILE A 51 4.91 -2.55 -25.08
N ALA A 52 4.91 -1.21 -25.18
CA ALA A 52 5.89 -0.46 -25.94
C ALA A 52 7.26 -0.46 -25.22
N ILE A 53 8.32 -0.64 -25.99
CA ILE A 53 9.70 -0.62 -25.51
C ILE A 53 10.27 0.78 -25.76
N LYS A 54 10.80 1.40 -24.70
CA LYS A 54 11.30 2.77 -24.72
C LYS A 54 12.69 2.86 -25.33
N GLN A 55 13.58 1.96 -24.93
CA GLN A 55 14.93 1.81 -25.47
C GLN A 55 15.22 0.33 -25.70
N CYS A 56 15.97 0.04 -26.75
CA CYS A 56 16.44 -1.29 -27.11
C CYS A 56 17.83 -1.16 -27.75
N SER A 57 18.84 -1.71 -27.08
CA SER A 57 20.20 -1.85 -27.59
C SER A 57 20.62 -3.32 -27.43
N PHE A 58 21.29 -3.88 -28.42
CA PHE A 58 21.73 -5.26 -28.38
C PHE A 58 23.08 -5.41 -29.07
N GLU A 59 23.79 -6.43 -28.63
CA GLU A 59 25.03 -6.98 -29.17
C GLU A 59 24.80 -8.47 -29.43
N ASP A 60 25.88 -9.26 -29.54
CA ASP A 60 25.74 -10.65 -29.93
C ASP A 60 25.11 -11.54 -28.86
N GLU A 61 25.51 -11.37 -27.60
CA GLU A 61 25.07 -12.19 -26.47
C GLU A 61 24.47 -11.36 -25.33
N LYS A 62 24.29 -10.05 -25.56
CA LYS A 62 23.84 -9.11 -24.55
C LYS A 62 22.86 -8.11 -25.14
N ALA A 63 21.82 -7.77 -24.38
CA ALA A 63 20.91 -6.70 -24.75
C ALA A 63 20.35 -5.99 -23.53
N THR A 64 20.02 -4.71 -23.72
CA THR A 64 19.40 -3.87 -22.72
C THR A 64 18.15 -3.23 -23.33
N CYS A 65 17.02 -3.47 -22.68
CA CYS A 65 15.74 -2.88 -23.03
C CYS A 65 15.13 -2.16 -21.84
N SER A 66 14.32 -1.13 -22.10
CA SER A 66 13.60 -0.42 -21.06
C SER A 66 12.14 -0.18 -21.39
N VAL A 67 11.32 -0.06 -20.34
CA VAL A 67 9.89 0.25 -20.40
C VAL A 67 9.60 1.39 -19.44
N ILE A 68 8.80 2.36 -19.89
CA ILE A 68 8.22 3.36 -19.00
C ILE A 68 6.97 2.76 -18.37
N LYS A 69 6.96 2.61 -17.04
CA LYS A 69 5.81 2.09 -16.32
C LYS A 69 4.64 3.04 -16.46
N ASP A 70 3.50 2.50 -16.84
CA ASP A 70 2.25 3.23 -16.91
C ASP A 70 1.26 2.67 -15.87
N ALA A 71 0.95 3.47 -14.85
CA ALA A 71 0.00 3.11 -13.79
C ALA A 71 -1.47 3.38 -14.14
N GLY A 72 -1.78 3.85 -15.35
CA GLY A 72 -3.12 4.31 -15.67
C GLY A 72 -3.45 5.58 -14.87
N ASP A 73 -4.67 5.64 -14.33
CA ASP A 73 -5.14 6.75 -13.49
C ASP A 73 -4.91 6.52 -11.99
N ASP A 74 -4.14 5.48 -11.61
CA ASP A 74 -3.77 5.26 -10.21
C ASP A 74 -2.70 6.27 -9.78
N PRO A 75 -2.84 6.93 -8.62
CA PRO A 75 -1.82 7.84 -8.07
C PRO A 75 -0.63 7.05 -7.49
N ASP A 76 0.00 6.23 -8.33
CA ASP A 76 1.13 5.35 -8.00
C ASP A 76 2.45 6.13 -8.13
N VAL A 77 3.25 6.14 -7.06
CA VAL A 77 4.57 6.80 -7.00
C VAL A 77 5.53 6.31 -8.09
N THR A 78 5.35 5.09 -8.58
CA THR A 78 6.18 4.48 -9.61
C THR A 78 5.64 4.68 -11.04
N HIS A 79 4.55 5.44 -11.22
CA HIS A 79 4.10 5.88 -12.53
C HIS A 79 5.21 6.68 -13.25
N GLY A 80 5.44 6.40 -14.54
CA GLY A 80 6.48 7.04 -15.33
C GLY A 80 7.90 6.58 -15.02
N ALA A 81 8.10 5.64 -14.08
CA ALA A 81 9.41 5.09 -13.78
C ALA A 81 9.92 4.26 -14.96
N GLU A 82 11.17 4.49 -15.36
CA GLU A 82 11.85 3.63 -16.32
C GLU A 82 12.32 2.35 -15.62
N ILE A 83 11.95 1.21 -16.19
CA ILE A 83 12.36 -0.11 -15.73
C ILE A 83 13.20 -0.72 -16.84
N VAL A 84 14.44 -1.06 -16.50
CA VAL A 84 15.47 -1.53 -17.42
C VAL A 84 15.73 -3.00 -17.13
N ALA A 85 15.85 -3.81 -18.18
CA ALA A 85 16.34 -5.18 -18.07
C ALA A 85 17.56 -5.33 -18.97
N GLU A 86 18.66 -5.77 -18.38
CA GLU A 86 19.84 -6.25 -19.09
C GLU A 86 19.78 -7.78 -19.13
N VAL A 87 19.90 -8.36 -20.31
CA VAL A 87 19.90 -9.79 -20.56
C VAL A 87 21.25 -10.19 -21.13
N THR A 88 21.83 -11.26 -20.62
CA THR A 88 23.09 -11.83 -21.11
C THR A 88 22.95 -13.35 -21.26
N ILE A 89 23.39 -13.88 -22.38
CA ILE A 89 23.50 -15.33 -22.60
C ILE A 89 24.68 -15.85 -21.78
N THR A 90 24.50 -16.97 -21.09
CA THR A 90 25.52 -17.56 -20.22
C THR A 90 25.77 -19.03 -20.57
N ASN A 91 26.81 -19.61 -20.00
CA ASN A 91 27.11 -21.04 -20.18
C ASN A 91 26.35 -21.94 -19.19
N ASN A 92 25.44 -21.38 -18.38
CA ASN A 92 24.66 -22.13 -17.39
C ASN A 92 23.42 -22.76 -18.04
N SER A 93 23.62 -23.80 -18.84
CA SER A 93 22.57 -24.46 -19.63
C SER A 93 21.29 -24.72 -18.83
N GLY A 94 20.15 -24.34 -19.40
CA GLY A 94 18.82 -24.54 -18.81
C GLY A 94 18.43 -23.60 -17.68
N LYS A 95 19.30 -22.65 -17.27
CA LYS A 95 19.01 -21.73 -16.15
C LYS A 95 18.60 -20.34 -16.62
N ILE A 96 17.60 -19.78 -15.95
CA ILE A 96 17.25 -18.35 -16.02
C ILE A 96 17.48 -17.74 -14.64
N GLU A 97 18.51 -16.92 -14.52
CA GLU A 97 18.93 -16.25 -13.29
C GLU A 97 18.40 -14.81 -13.30
N ILE A 98 17.59 -14.45 -12.30
CA ILE A 98 16.95 -13.14 -12.21
C ILE A 98 17.51 -12.41 -10.99
N GLU A 99 18.13 -11.26 -11.23
CA GLU A 99 18.82 -10.43 -10.25
C GLU A 99 18.26 -9.00 -10.26
N GLY A 100 18.47 -8.31 -9.14
CA GLY A 100 18.20 -6.88 -9.03
C GLY A 100 19.50 -6.07 -9.16
N GLY A 101 19.48 -5.09 -10.04
CA GLY A 101 20.53 -4.08 -10.19
C GLY A 101 20.16 -2.75 -9.52
N ARG A 102 20.69 -1.66 -10.07
CA ARG A 102 20.55 -0.32 -9.49
C ARG A 102 19.08 0.06 -9.28
N GLY A 103 18.74 0.51 -8.08
CA GLY A 103 17.43 1.06 -7.74
C GLY A 103 16.31 0.02 -7.59
N VAL A 104 16.61 -1.27 -7.71
CA VAL A 104 15.78 -2.32 -7.11
C VAL A 104 16.14 -2.43 -5.63
N GLY A 105 15.14 -2.44 -4.76
CA GLY A 105 15.35 -2.43 -3.32
C GLY A 105 15.98 -3.73 -2.81
N ILE A 106 16.66 -3.66 -1.67
CA ILE A 106 17.20 -4.82 -0.95
C ILE A 106 16.38 -5.06 0.31
N VAL A 107 16.01 -6.31 0.55
CA VAL A 107 15.21 -6.72 1.70
C VAL A 107 16.10 -6.87 2.94
N THR A 108 15.76 -6.16 4.02
CA THR A 108 16.51 -6.13 5.28
C THR A 108 15.67 -6.52 6.50
N LYS A 109 14.37 -6.75 6.31
CA LYS A 109 13.47 -7.24 7.36
C LYS A 109 12.70 -8.47 6.90
N HIS A 110 12.36 -9.33 7.85
CA HIS A 110 11.45 -10.45 7.64
C HIS A 110 9.98 -9.97 7.51
N GLY A 111 9.09 -10.87 7.12
CA GLY A 111 7.63 -10.64 7.06
C GLY A 111 7.06 -10.45 5.65
N LEU A 112 7.88 -10.03 4.68
CA LEU A 112 7.40 -9.83 3.30
C LEU A 112 7.34 -11.11 2.45
N GLY A 113 7.75 -12.25 2.99
CA GLY A 113 7.89 -13.50 2.23
C GLY A 113 9.02 -13.44 1.17
N LEU A 114 10.00 -12.57 1.40
CA LEU A 114 11.19 -12.39 0.55
C LEU A 114 12.45 -12.76 1.33
N GLU A 115 13.46 -13.23 0.60
CA GLU A 115 14.77 -13.56 1.17
C GLU A 115 15.50 -12.31 1.64
N LEU A 116 16.12 -12.38 2.83
CA LEU A 116 16.96 -11.31 3.34
C LEU A 116 18.20 -11.09 2.47
N ASN A 117 18.66 -9.83 2.41
CA ASN A 117 19.83 -9.40 1.66
C ASN A 117 19.74 -9.69 0.15
N LYS A 118 18.54 -9.93 -0.37
CA LYS A 118 18.26 -10.11 -1.79
C LYS A 118 17.43 -8.96 -2.35
N ALA A 119 17.42 -8.87 -3.68
CA ALA A 119 16.60 -7.92 -4.41
C ALA A 119 15.10 -8.13 -4.12
N ALA A 120 14.36 -7.03 -3.95
CA ALA A 120 12.94 -6.99 -3.68
C ALA A 120 12.11 -7.27 -4.96
N ILE A 121 12.37 -8.42 -5.59
CA ILE A 121 11.63 -8.94 -6.73
C ILE A 121 10.68 -10.01 -6.20
N ASN A 122 9.38 -9.71 -6.23
CA ASN A 122 8.37 -10.61 -5.67
C ASN A 122 8.23 -11.92 -6.46
N PRO A 123 7.70 -12.99 -5.83
CA PRO A 123 7.56 -14.30 -6.48
C PRO A 123 6.76 -14.26 -7.79
N VAL A 124 5.65 -13.51 -7.83
CA VAL A 124 4.83 -13.41 -9.05
C VAL A 124 5.58 -12.73 -10.19
N PRO A 125 6.19 -11.53 -10.03
CA PRO A 125 7.08 -10.97 -11.05
C PRO A 125 8.24 -11.88 -11.46
N LYS A 126 8.90 -12.55 -10.52
CA LYS A 126 10.00 -13.48 -10.83
C LYS A 126 9.51 -14.64 -11.72
N LYS A 127 8.34 -15.20 -11.40
CA LYS A 127 7.65 -16.22 -12.20
C LYS A 127 7.27 -15.68 -13.58
N MET A 128 6.67 -14.48 -13.65
CA MET A 128 6.28 -13.86 -14.92
C MET A 128 7.47 -13.65 -15.86
N ILE A 129 8.60 -13.15 -15.34
CA ILE A 129 9.84 -12.98 -16.12
C ILE A 129 10.30 -14.34 -16.64
N ASN A 130 10.37 -15.35 -15.76
CA ASN A 130 10.83 -16.68 -16.13
C ASN A 130 9.96 -17.31 -17.25
N GLU A 131 8.64 -17.39 -17.05
CA GLU A 131 7.71 -17.97 -18.03
C GLU A 131 7.76 -17.26 -19.39
N ASN A 132 7.74 -15.92 -19.39
CA ASN A 132 7.78 -15.15 -20.64
C ASN A 132 9.10 -15.27 -21.40
N MET A 133 10.20 -15.55 -20.69
CA MET A 133 11.52 -15.77 -21.30
C MET A 133 11.61 -17.21 -21.83
N GLN A 134 11.14 -18.19 -21.07
CA GLN A 134 11.05 -19.58 -21.52
C GLN A 134 10.22 -19.72 -22.80
N ASP A 135 9.11 -18.99 -22.89
CA ASP A 135 8.22 -18.97 -24.07
C ASP A 135 8.94 -18.63 -25.39
N ILE A 136 10.03 -17.84 -25.32
CA ILE A 136 10.75 -17.40 -26.52
C ILE A 136 12.16 -17.98 -26.62
N ALA A 137 12.77 -18.45 -25.52
CA ALA A 137 14.14 -18.92 -25.53
C ALA A 137 14.32 -20.20 -26.37
N GLY A 138 13.32 -21.10 -26.38
CA GLY A 138 13.37 -22.32 -27.19
C GLY A 138 14.67 -23.11 -27.00
N LYS A 139 15.31 -23.48 -28.12
CA LYS A 139 16.59 -24.23 -28.13
C LYS A 139 17.77 -23.50 -27.50
N LEU A 140 17.69 -22.18 -27.31
CA LEU A 140 18.76 -21.41 -26.67
C LEU A 140 19.09 -21.98 -25.29
N LEU A 141 18.07 -22.38 -24.53
CA LEU A 141 18.23 -22.92 -23.18
C LEU A 141 18.77 -24.35 -23.14
N GLU A 142 18.79 -25.08 -24.26
CA GLU A 142 19.37 -26.44 -24.30
C GLU A 142 20.89 -26.39 -24.07
N ASN A 143 21.55 -25.40 -24.66
CA ASN A 143 23.01 -25.26 -24.60
C ASN A 143 23.46 -24.09 -23.72
N ASN A 144 22.60 -23.10 -23.47
CA ASN A 144 22.96 -21.87 -22.77
C ASN A 144 22.03 -21.58 -21.58
N GLY A 145 22.47 -20.66 -20.73
CA GLY A 145 21.67 -20.02 -19.70
C GLY A 145 21.36 -18.57 -20.07
N ILE A 146 20.53 -17.95 -19.24
CA ILE A 146 20.16 -16.54 -19.38
C ILE A 146 20.28 -15.87 -18.01
N ARG A 147 21.04 -14.78 -17.95
CA ARG A 147 21.06 -13.89 -16.80
C ARG A 147 20.25 -12.63 -17.12
N VAL A 148 19.39 -12.23 -16.19
CA VAL A 148 18.51 -11.06 -16.28
C VAL A 148 18.77 -10.15 -15.08
N VAL A 149 19.23 -8.93 -15.33
CA VAL A 149 19.42 -7.91 -14.28
C VAL A 149 18.36 -6.82 -14.46
N ILE A 150 17.45 -6.70 -13.50
CA ILE A 150 16.40 -5.68 -13.50
C ILE A 150 16.88 -4.44 -12.73
N SER A 151 16.81 -3.27 -13.34
CA SER A 151 17.20 -1.99 -12.73
C SER A 151 16.09 -0.95 -12.85
N VAL A 152 16.06 0.00 -11.91
CA VAL A 152 15.16 1.16 -11.91
C VAL A 152 16.03 2.38 -11.65
N PRO A 153 16.47 3.15 -12.67
CA PRO A 153 17.48 4.20 -12.51
C PRO A 153 17.15 5.23 -11.40
N LYS A 154 15.88 5.62 -11.28
CA LYS A 154 15.37 6.53 -10.23
C LYS A 154 14.81 5.82 -8.99
N GLY A 155 14.98 4.50 -8.89
CA GLY A 155 14.33 3.66 -7.87
C GLY A 155 14.69 4.06 -6.43
N LYS A 156 15.94 4.45 -6.17
CA LYS A 156 16.36 4.91 -4.83
C LYS A 156 15.64 6.20 -4.39
N GLU A 157 15.38 7.12 -5.32
CA GLU A 157 14.66 8.36 -5.04
C GLU A 157 13.17 8.10 -4.85
N LEU A 158 12.58 7.26 -5.71
CA LEU A 158 11.18 6.87 -5.63
C LEU A 158 10.86 6.13 -4.32
N ALA A 159 11.75 5.24 -3.88
CA ALA A 159 11.56 4.45 -2.66
C ALA A 159 11.29 5.30 -1.41
N LYS A 160 11.90 6.48 -1.31
CA LYS A 160 11.69 7.42 -0.19
C LYS A 160 10.24 7.91 -0.06
N LYS A 161 9.46 7.82 -1.14
CA LYS A 161 8.05 8.23 -1.21
C LYS A 161 7.10 7.04 -1.11
N THR A 162 7.60 5.85 -0.75
CA THR A 162 6.82 4.61 -0.61
C THR A 162 6.92 4.07 0.80
N ASP A 163 6.18 3.01 1.10
CA ASP A 163 6.31 2.28 2.37
C ASP A 163 7.54 1.36 2.41
N ASN A 164 8.31 1.25 1.33
CA ASN A 164 9.49 0.36 1.29
C ASN A 164 10.46 0.59 2.48
N PRO A 165 10.86 1.83 2.83
CA PRO A 165 11.81 2.03 3.92
C PRO A 165 11.30 1.48 5.27
N ARG A 166 10.03 1.72 5.61
CA ARG A 166 9.46 1.20 6.86
C ARG A 166 9.37 -0.32 6.83
N LEU A 167 9.02 -0.91 5.68
CA LEU A 167 8.92 -2.36 5.48
C LEU A 167 10.28 -3.08 5.37
N GLY A 168 11.40 -2.35 5.47
CA GLY A 168 12.73 -2.95 5.37
C GLY A 168 13.14 -3.26 3.94
N ILE A 169 12.71 -2.44 2.98
CA ILE A 169 13.22 -2.47 1.61
C ILE A 169 13.98 -1.16 1.38
N ILE A 170 15.29 -1.26 1.24
CA ILE A 170 16.19 -0.10 1.16
C ILE A 170 16.83 0.04 -0.22
N ASN A 171 17.38 1.22 -0.52
CA ASN A 171 18.13 1.54 -1.74
C ASN A 171 17.37 1.40 -3.08
N GLY A 172 16.06 1.13 -3.06
CA GLY A 172 15.29 0.98 -4.29
C GLY A 172 13.82 0.61 -4.07
N ILE A 173 13.08 0.55 -5.17
CA ILE A 173 11.68 0.10 -5.17
C ILE A 173 11.58 -1.41 -5.35
N SER A 174 10.43 -1.97 -5.03
CA SER A 174 10.17 -3.40 -5.26
C SER A 174 9.65 -3.63 -6.68
N ILE A 175 10.08 -4.74 -7.29
CA ILE A 175 9.46 -5.27 -8.49
C ILE A 175 8.31 -6.16 -8.02
N LEU A 176 7.07 -5.68 -8.20
CA LEU A 176 5.88 -6.24 -7.57
C LEU A 176 4.69 -6.22 -8.55
N GLY A 177 3.68 -7.03 -8.24
CA GLY A 177 2.44 -7.12 -9.02
C GLY A 177 1.89 -8.55 -8.97
N THR A 178 0.65 -8.73 -8.52
CA THR A 178 0.04 -10.07 -8.38
C THR A 178 -0.74 -10.50 -9.62
N THR A 179 -1.30 -9.55 -10.36
CA THR A 179 -2.08 -9.78 -11.60
C THR A 179 -1.38 -9.26 -12.84
N GLY A 180 -0.25 -8.56 -12.67
CA GLY A 180 0.39 -7.78 -13.72
C GLY A 180 -0.31 -6.46 -14.08
N ILE A 181 -1.49 -6.17 -13.53
CA ILE A 181 -2.30 -4.99 -13.84
C ILE A 181 -2.39 -4.05 -12.64
N VAL A 182 -2.30 -2.75 -12.91
CA VAL A 182 -2.61 -1.69 -11.95
C VAL A 182 -4.07 -1.28 -12.14
N VAL A 183 -4.87 -1.44 -11.10
CA VAL A 183 -6.28 -1.01 -11.07
C VAL A 183 -6.37 0.26 -10.22
N PRO A 184 -6.83 1.39 -10.77
CA PRO A 184 -6.92 2.65 -10.05
C PRO A 184 -7.76 2.58 -8.77
N PHE A 185 -7.18 3.04 -7.67
CA PHE A 185 -7.79 3.05 -6.33
C PHE A 185 -8.25 1.65 -5.91
N SER A 186 -7.40 0.65 -6.14
CA SER A 186 -7.64 -0.76 -5.81
C SER A 186 -7.72 -0.97 -4.30
N THR A 187 -8.90 -1.36 -3.82
CA THR A 187 -9.11 -1.77 -2.44
C THR A 187 -8.26 -3.00 -2.09
N ALA A 188 -8.03 -3.90 -3.04
CA ALA A 188 -7.19 -5.08 -2.86
C ALA A 188 -5.72 -4.73 -2.65
N SER A 189 -5.20 -3.72 -3.37
CA SER A 189 -3.81 -3.25 -3.20
C SER A 189 -3.61 -2.61 -1.84
N PHE A 190 -4.56 -1.80 -1.39
CA PHE A 190 -4.53 -1.18 -0.06
C PHE A 190 -4.67 -2.21 1.08
N ALA A 191 -5.54 -3.21 0.90
CA ALA A 191 -5.66 -4.34 1.82
C ALA A 191 -4.36 -5.16 1.91
N ALA A 192 -3.63 -5.29 0.79
CA ALA A 192 -2.34 -5.96 0.78
C ALA A 192 -1.26 -5.17 1.55
N SER A 193 -1.20 -3.84 1.41
CA SER A 193 -0.21 -3.03 2.14
C SER A 193 -0.41 -3.09 3.65
N ILE A 194 -1.67 -3.07 4.13
CA ILE A 194 -1.98 -3.28 5.56
C ILE A 194 -1.44 -4.62 6.03
N ARG A 195 -1.74 -5.72 5.31
CA ARG A 195 -1.28 -7.06 5.69
C ARG A 195 0.23 -7.16 5.73
N GLN A 196 0.92 -6.66 4.70
CA GLN A 196 2.39 -6.69 4.62
C GLN A 196 3.04 -5.92 5.77
N ASN A 197 2.49 -4.77 6.15
CA ASN A 197 3.01 -3.99 7.26
C ASN A 197 2.85 -4.72 8.59
N LEU A 198 1.67 -5.33 8.84
CA LEU A 198 1.44 -6.18 10.01
C LEU A 198 2.39 -7.40 10.01
N ASP A 199 2.62 -8.04 8.87
CA ASP A 199 3.53 -9.17 8.76
C ASP A 199 4.98 -8.80 9.08
N VAL A 200 5.43 -7.61 8.67
CA VAL A 200 6.75 -7.08 9.04
C VAL A 200 6.83 -6.78 10.55
N ALA A 201 5.78 -6.20 11.14
CA ALA A 201 5.75 -5.93 12.58
C ALA A 201 5.86 -7.21 13.41
N ILE A 202 5.07 -8.22 13.07
CA ILE A 202 5.07 -9.52 13.76
C ILE A 202 6.41 -10.23 13.57
N ALA A 203 6.96 -10.22 12.36
CA ALA A 203 8.25 -10.84 12.09
C ALA A 203 9.41 -10.14 12.82
N ALA A 204 9.22 -8.88 13.22
CA ALA A 204 10.14 -8.12 14.08
C ALA A 204 9.86 -8.30 15.58
N GLY A 205 8.93 -9.18 15.97
CA GLY A 205 8.56 -9.45 17.36
C GLY A 205 7.64 -8.42 18.00
N ASN A 206 7.00 -7.55 17.21
CA ASN A 206 6.09 -6.52 17.72
C ASN A 206 4.64 -6.97 17.54
N TYR A 207 3.92 -7.06 18.66
CA TYR A 207 2.50 -7.39 18.73
C TYR A 207 1.63 -6.20 19.16
N GLU A 208 2.24 -5.01 19.25
CA GLU A 208 1.57 -3.73 19.38
C GLU A 208 1.71 -2.93 18.09
N VAL A 209 0.61 -2.38 17.57
CA VAL A 209 0.62 -1.58 16.33
C VAL A 209 -0.21 -0.31 16.45
N VAL A 210 0.15 0.69 15.67
CA VAL A 210 -0.59 1.96 15.57
C VAL A 210 -1.33 1.98 14.24
N LEU A 211 -2.66 1.95 14.29
CA LEU A 211 -3.53 2.07 13.14
C LEU A 211 -3.90 3.54 12.92
N THR A 212 -3.33 4.16 11.90
CA THR A 212 -3.48 5.60 11.64
C THR A 212 -4.42 5.84 10.46
N THR A 213 -5.21 6.89 10.55
CA THR A 213 -6.13 7.29 9.47
C THR A 213 -5.44 7.85 8.22
N GLY A 214 -4.15 8.13 8.31
CA GLY A 214 -3.26 8.66 7.26
C GLY A 214 -2.01 9.32 7.84
N GLY A 215 -1.18 9.93 6.97
CA GLY A 215 0.12 10.53 7.33
C GLY A 215 0.06 11.52 8.50
N ARG A 216 -0.83 12.51 8.47
CA ARG A 216 -0.93 13.51 9.55
C ARG A 216 -1.23 12.88 10.92
N SER A 217 -2.11 11.88 10.97
CA SER A 217 -2.39 11.17 12.24
C SER A 217 -1.23 10.29 12.68
N GLU A 218 -0.44 9.78 11.74
CA GLU A 218 0.80 9.05 12.04
C GLU A 218 1.87 9.98 12.61
N ASP A 219 2.08 11.15 12.00
CA ASP A 219 3.05 12.14 12.47
C ASP A 219 2.76 12.59 13.90
N PHE A 220 1.48 12.73 14.27
CA PHE A 220 1.08 13.03 15.65
C PHE A 220 1.22 11.82 16.56
N ALA A 221 0.85 10.61 16.10
CA ALA A 221 1.01 9.39 16.89
C ALA A 221 2.48 9.14 17.27
N LYS A 222 3.42 9.33 16.34
CA LYS A 222 4.86 9.14 16.57
C LYS A 222 5.45 10.04 17.65
N LYS A 223 4.81 11.17 17.96
CA LYS A 223 5.25 12.07 19.04
C LYS A 223 4.88 11.57 20.43
N ILE A 224 3.92 10.65 20.54
CA ILE A 224 3.33 10.23 21.82
C ILE A 224 3.37 8.71 22.04
N ILE A 225 3.61 7.91 21.00
CA ILE A 225 3.74 6.46 21.07
C ILE A 225 5.15 6.09 20.59
N SER A 226 5.93 5.47 21.48
CA SER A 226 7.28 5.01 21.19
C SER A 226 7.26 3.57 20.69
N LEU A 227 7.01 3.39 19.39
CA LEU A 227 7.14 2.11 18.70
C LEU A 227 8.05 2.25 17.47
N PRO A 228 8.64 1.15 16.97
CA PRO A 228 9.37 1.19 15.70
C PRO A 228 8.49 1.63 14.52
N ASP A 229 9.07 2.27 13.51
CA ASP A 229 8.36 2.79 12.33
C ASP A 229 7.45 1.76 11.62
N HIS A 230 7.85 0.49 11.63
CA HIS A 230 7.12 -0.60 11.00
C HIS A 230 5.90 -1.07 11.82
N CYS A 231 5.70 -0.54 13.03
CA CYS A 231 4.48 -0.75 13.80
C CYS A 231 3.40 0.28 13.45
N PHE A 232 3.73 1.32 12.67
CA PHE A 232 2.76 2.32 12.22
C PHE A 232 2.16 1.90 10.88
N VAL A 233 0.89 1.53 10.93
CA VAL A 233 0.11 1.02 9.80
C VAL A 233 -0.95 2.04 9.40
N GLN A 234 -0.80 2.60 8.20
CA GLN A 234 -1.80 3.51 7.65
C GLN A 234 -3.02 2.73 7.18
N MET A 235 -4.01 2.57 8.06
CA MET A 235 -5.25 1.87 7.73
C MET A 235 -6.16 2.68 6.80
N GLY A 236 -5.92 3.98 6.62
CA GLY A 236 -6.68 4.82 5.70
C GLY A 236 -8.18 4.76 6.00
N ASP A 237 -8.95 4.21 5.08
CA ASP A 237 -10.41 4.03 5.22
C ASP A 237 -10.83 2.61 5.59
N PHE A 238 -9.89 1.71 5.85
CA PHE A 238 -10.10 0.28 6.01
C PHE A 238 -10.03 -0.14 7.48
N SER A 239 -10.66 0.62 8.39
CA SER A 239 -10.61 0.39 9.84
C SER A 239 -11.07 -1.01 10.23
N GLY A 240 -12.24 -1.45 9.74
CA GLY A 240 -12.79 -2.77 10.03
C GLY A 240 -11.91 -3.89 9.49
N TYR A 241 -11.38 -3.74 8.27
CA TYR A 241 -10.45 -4.71 7.70
C TYR A 241 -9.13 -4.76 8.48
N ALA A 242 -8.55 -3.61 8.84
CA ALA A 242 -7.29 -3.53 9.55
C ALA A 242 -7.37 -4.22 10.92
N ILE A 243 -8.40 -3.93 11.71
CA ILE A 243 -8.55 -4.54 13.04
C ILE A 243 -8.88 -6.04 12.95
N GLN A 244 -9.62 -6.47 11.92
CA GLN A 244 -9.81 -7.89 11.63
C GLN A 244 -8.49 -8.60 11.28
N GLN A 245 -7.60 -7.95 10.53
CA GLN A 245 -6.27 -8.53 10.25
C GLN A 245 -5.42 -8.60 11.51
N CYS A 246 -5.47 -7.57 12.38
CA CYS A 246 -4.80 -7.59 13.68
C CYS A 246 -5.26 -8.79 14.51
N ALA A 247 -6.56 -8.99 14.64
CA ALA A 247 -7.15 -10.14 15.35
C ALA A 247 -6.75 -11.49 14.73
N LYS A 248 -6.82 -11.62 13.40
CA LYS A 248 -6.41 -12.85 12.68
C LYS A 248 -4.93 -13.19 12.89
N LYS A 249 -4.09 -12.16 12.99
CA LYS A 249 -2.64 -12.29 13.15
C LYS A 249 -2.19 -12.26 14.61
N LYS A 250 -3.12 -12.28 15.57
CA LYS A 250 -2.87 -12.29 17.02
C LYS A 250 -2.03 -11.09 17.49
N ILE A 251 -2.28 -9.91 16.90
CA ILE A 251 -1.81 -8.65 17.48
C ILE A 251 -2.51 -8.47 18.83
N GLU A 252 -1.72 -8.16 19.86
CA GLU A 252 -2.19 -8.05 21.24
C GLU A 252 -2.87 -6.70 21.48
N ARG A 253 -2.29 -5.62 20.96
CA ARG A 253 -2.78 -4.24 21.18
C ARG A 253 -2.73 -3.39 19.92
N CYS A 254 -3.80 -2.66 19.68
CA CYS A 254 -3.90 -1.66 18.61
C CYS A 254 -4.14 -0.26 19.18
N TYR A 255 -3.38 0.73 18.72
CA TYR A 255 -3.67 2.15 18.93
C TYR A 255 -4.34 2.71 17.68
N VAL A 256 -5.64 2.99 17.75
CA VAL A 256 -6.42 3.60 16.67
C VAL A 256 -6.33 5.12 16.81
N VAL A 257 -5.64 5.75 15.87
CA VAL A 257 -5.30 7.17 15.95
C VAL A 257 -5.87 7.95 14.76
N GLY A 258 -6.62 9.01 15.03
CA GLY A 258 -7.23 9.80 13.98
C GLY A 258 -7.86 11.11 14.43
N PHE A 259 -8.60 11.70 13.49
CA PHE A 259 -9.35 12.94 13.67
C PHE A 259 -10.85 12.66 13.66
N ILE A 260 -11.63 13.61 14.18
CA ILE A 260 -13.08 13.48 14.40
C ILE A 260 -13.82 12.97 13.16
N GLY A 261 -13.44 13.39 11.94
CA GLY A 261 -14.12 12.97 10.71
C GLY A 261 -14.12 11.46 10.47
N LYS A 262 -12.97 10.79 10.61
CA LYS A 262 -12.90 9.33 10.43
C LYS A 262 -13.36 8.60 11.68
N LEU A 263 -12.98 9.08 12.86
CA LEU A 263 -13.35 8.45 14.12
C LEU A 263 -14.87 8.48 14.36
N ALA A 264 -15.58 9.55 13.98
CA ALA A 264 -17.05 9.59 14.03
C ALA A 264 -17.71 8.51 13.17
N LYS A 265 -17.15 8.20 11.99
CA LYS A 265 -17.68 7.13 11.12
C LYS A 265 -17.42 5.75 11.71
N ILE A 266 -16.22 5.54 12.27
CA ILE A 266 -15.89 4.28 12.95
C ILE A 266 -16.78 4.09 14.16
N ALA A 267 -17.01 5.14 14.97
CA ALA A 267 -17.94 5.13 16.09
C ALA A 267 -19.37 4.75 15.66
N LYS A 268 -19.84 5.18 14.49
CA LYS A 268 -21.15 4.73 13.98
C LYS A 268 -21.19 3.25 13.55
N GLY A 269 -20.05 2.54 13.59
CA GLY A 269 -19.93 1.14 13.17
C GLY A 269 -19.59 0.94 11.69
N VAL A 270 -19.16 2.01 11.00
CA VAL A 270 -18.81 1.90 9.57
C VAL A 270 -17.46 1.17 9.41
N LYS A 271 -17.51 0.00 8.75
CA LYS A 271 -16.33 -0.84 8.43
C LYS A 271 -15.34 -0.19 7.46
N GLN A 272 -15.84 0.63 6.55
CA GLN A 272 -15.04 1.34 5.53
C GLN A 272 -15.45 2.82 5.42
N THR A 273 -14.57 3.74 5.80
CA THR A 273 -14.91 5.16 6.05
C THR A 273 -14.96 6.05 4.80
N HIS A 274 -14.92 5.47 3.60
CA HIS A 274 -14.84 6.21 2.33
C HIS A 274 -16.12 7.02 2.02
N VAL A 275 -15.94 8.21 1.46
CA VAL A 275 -16.96 9.27 1.28
C VAL A 275 -18.18 8.82 0.45
N LYS A 276 -18.01 7.91 -0.52
CA LYS A 276 -19.13 7.37 -1.32
C LYS A 276 -20.05 6.41 -0.55
N GLY A 277 -19.67 5.91 0.63
CA GLY A 277 -20.45 4.93 1.40
C GLY A 277 -20.93 5.38 2.78
N SER A 278 -20.39 6.48 3.33
CA SER A 278 -20.79 6.99 4.65
C SER A 278 -20.42 8.48 4.79
N LYS A 279 -21.42 9.36 4.69
CA LYS A 279 -21.25 10.73 5.23
C LYS A 279 -21.12 10.65 6.75
N VAL A 280 -20.52 11.66 7.36
CA VAL A 280 -20.57 11.77 8.82
C VAL A 280 -22.04 11.94 9.20
N ASP A 281 -22.52 11.11 10.12
CA ASP A 281 -23.89 11.14 10.58
C ASP A 281 -24.03 12.20 11.67
N MET A 282 -24.56 13.37 11.30
CA MET A 282 -24.74 14.49 12.22
C MET A 282 -25.78 14.20 13.30
N ARG A 283 -26.79 13.36 13.02
CA ARG A 283 -27.78 12.95 14.02
C ARG A 283 -27.15 12.05 15.07
N PHE A 284 -26.27 11.15 14.64
CA PHE A 284 -25.47 10.35 15.57
C PHE A 284 -24.57 11.25 16.44
N LEU A 285 -23.86 12.21 15.86
CA LEU A 285 -23.05 13.15 16.65
C LEU A 285 -23.89 13.98 17.62
N ALA A 286 -25.07 14.46 17.18
CA ALA A 286 -26.01 15.15 18.07
C ALA A 286 -26.46 14.24 19.22
N SER A 287 -26.72 12.95 18.98
CA SER A 287 -27.08 12.00 20.05
C SER A 287 -25.95 11.77 21.06
N LEU A 288 -24.70 11.85 20.64
CA LEU A 288 -23.56 11.79 21.56
C LEU A 288 -23.44 13.07 22.39
N ALA A 289 -23.74 14.23 21.79
CA ALA A 289 -23.76 15.51 22.50
C ALA A 289 -24.92 15.60 23.51
N ASP A 290 -26.09 15.06 23.15
CA ASP A 290 -27.26 14.95 24.03
C ASP A 290 -26.94 14.12 25.29
N GLN A 291 -26.25 12.99 25.11
CA GLN A 291 -25.71 12.19 26.23
C GLN A 291 -24.68 12.92 27.10
N CYS A 292 -24.17 14.07 26.63
CA CYS A 292 -23.25 14.94 27.36
C CYS A 292 -23.94 16.23 27.83
N SER A 293 -25.27 16.21 27.94
CA SER A 293 -26.09 17.33 28.44
C SER A 293 -25.97 18.61 27.62
N ALA A 294 -25.77 18.49 26.30
CA ALA A 294 -25.85 19.64 25.40
C ALA A 294 -27.30 20.12 25.23
N ASP A 295 -27.53 21.43 25.32
CA ASP A 295 -28.86 22.02 25.17
C ASP A 295 -29.44 21.83 23.76
N ASN A 296 -30.77 21.88 23.64
CA ASN A 296 -31.49 21.67 22.38
C ASN A 296 -31.00 22.57 21.23
N SER A 297 -30.63 23.83 21.53
CA SER A 297 -30.07 24.76 20.54
C SER A 297 -28.77 24.23 19.93
N VAL A 298 -27.87 23.69 20.76
CA VAL A 298 -26.60 23.09 20.34
C VAL A 298 -26.85 21.81 19.54
N LEU A 299 -27.81 20.99 19.97
CA LEU A 299 -28.19 19.76 19.26
C LEU A 299 -28.68 20.07 17.83
N ASP A 300 -29.48 21.12 17.67
CA ASP A 300 -29.97 21.54 16.36
C ASP A 300 -28.87 22.16 15.49
N GLU A 301 -27.92 22.90 16.09
CA GLU A 301 -26.74 23.39 15.39
C GLU A 301 -25.88 22.22 14.86
N ILE A 302 -25.65 21.20 15.68
CA ILE A 302 -24.90 19.99 15.28
C ILE A 302 -25.62 19.25 14.14
N LYS A 303 -26.95 19.06 14.22
CA LYS A 303 -27.74 18.38 13.17
C LYS A 303 -27.63 19.09 11.82
N ASN A 304 -27.51 20.41 11.83
CA ASN A 304 -27.38 21.26 10.64
C ASN A 304 -25.93 21.47 10.19
N ALA A 305 -24.95 20.87 10.87
CA ALA A 305 -23.55 21.02 10.52
C ALA A 305 -23.19 20.31 9.20
N ASN A 306 -22.29 20.93 8.43
CA ASN A 306 -21.85 20.36 7.14
C ASN A 306 -20.74 19.32 7.28
N THR A 307 -19.92 19.40 8.33
CA THR A 307 -18.74 18.53 8.50
C THR A 307 -18.52 18.17 9.96
N ALA A 308 -17.83 17.05 10.22
CA ALA A 308 -17.38 16.70 11.57
C ALA A 308 -16.45 17.77 12.18
N ARG A 309 -15.73 18.53 11.34
CA ARG A 309 -14.90 19.66 11.81
C ARG A 309 -15.77 20.78 12.37
N HIS A 310 -16.88 21.10 11.69
CA HIS A 310 -17.84 22.08 12.19
C HIS A 310 -18.43 21.62 13.53
N VAL A 311 -18.78 20.33 13.67
CA VAL A 311 -19.22 19.78 14.97
C VAL A 311 -18.16 19.91 16.04
N LEU A 312 -16.88 19.65 15.74
CA LEU A 312 -15.78 19.87 16.69
C LEU A 312 -15.70 21.34 17.13
N GLU A 313 -15.89 22.29 16.23
CA GLU A 313 -15.89 23.73 16.51
C GLU A 313 -17.06 24.12 17.43
N ILE A 314 -18.28 23.63 17.15
CA ILE A 314 -19.47 23.82 18.00
C ILE A 314 -19.21 23.29 19.41
N ILE A 315 -18.76 22.02 19.53
CA ILE A 315 -18.50 21.38 20.82
C ILE A 315 -17.44 22.14 21.64
N LYS A 316 -16.39 22.67 20.98
CA LYS A 316 -15.36 23.48 21.65
C LYS A 316 -15.91 24.85 22.09
N LYS A 317 -16.74 25.50 21.26
CA LYS A 317 -17.36 26.80 21.55
C LYS A 317 -18.30 26.73 22.74
N GLU A 318 -19.18 25.73 22.73
CA GLU A 318 -20.21 25.51 23.76
C GLU A 318 -19.67 24.74 24.98
N LYS A 319 -18.39 24.33 24.94
CA LYS A 319 -17.68 23.62 26.03
C LYS A 319 -18.41 22.36 26.51
N ILE A 320 -18.93 21.57 25.57
CA ILE A 320 -19.63 20.31 25.91
C ILE A 320 -18.61 19.27 26.37
N GLU A 321 -18.50 19.09 27.69
CA GLU A 321 -17.56 18.16 28.31
C GLU A 321 -17.91 16.69 28.01
N GLY A 322 -16.92 15.81 27.96
CA GLY A 322 -17.13 14.37 27.73
C GLY A 322 -17.46 13.94 26.30
N PHE A 323 -17.87 14.85 25.40
CA PHE A 323 -18.24 14.50 24.02
C PHE A 323 -17.13 13.75 23.26
N PHE A 324 -15.90 14.27 23.29
CA PHE A 324 -14.77 13.63 22.61
C PHE A 324 -14.41 12.27 23.23
N GLN A 325 -14.63 12.11 24.54
CA GLN A 325 -14.45 10.84 25.23
C GLN A 325 -15.47 9.81 24.77
N LYS A 326 -16.75 10.21 24.64
CA LYS A 326 -17.82 9.36 24.10
C LYS A 326 -17.51 8.87 22.69
N ILE A 327 -16.98 9.73 21.82
CA ILE A 327 -16.53 9.30 20.49
C ILE A 327 -15.44 8.22 20.60
N CYS A 328 -14.42 8.43 21.45
CA CYS A 328 -13.33 7.46 21.58
C CYS A 328 -13.81 6.10 22.11
N LEU A 329 -14.71 6.11 23.10
CA LEU A 329 -15.31 4.89 23.65
C LEU A 329 -16.13 4.15 22.59
N GLU A 330 -16.92 4.87 21.79
CA GLU A 330 -17.72 4.22 20.75
C GLU A 330 -16.84 3.67 19.62
N VAL A 331 -15.76 4.39 19.22
CA VAL A 331 -14.75 3.81 18.31
C VAL A 331 -14.14 2.54 18.90
N GLN A 332 -13.78 2.55 20.18
CA GLN A 332 -13.17 1.41 20.86
C GLN A 332 -14.13 0.21 20.82
N ASN A 333 -15.40 0.41 21.18
CA ASN A 333 -16.45 -0.62 21.14
C ASN A 333 -16.60 -1.21 19.74
N GLN A 334 -16.69 -0.36 18.71
CA GLN A 334 -16.83 -0.83 17.34
C GLN A 334 -15.60 -1.62 16.90
N MET A 335 -14.39 -1.13 17.16
CA MET A 335 -13.15 -1.82 16.75
C MET A 335 -12.97 -3.16 17.49
N LYS A 336 -13.35 -3.24 18.77
CA LYS A 336 -13.43 -4.50 19.52
C LYS A 336 -14.43 -5.48 18.91
N ASN A 337 -15.64 -5.03 18.59
CA ASN A 337 -16.64 -5.86 17.92
C ASN A 337 -16.14 -6.38 16.56
N HIS A 338 -15.45 -5.55 15.78
CA HIS A 338 -14.87 -5.95 14.49
C HIS A 338 -13.71 -6.95 14.61
N SER A 339 -13.06 -7.03 15.77
CA SER A 339 -11.99 -7.98 16.07
C SER A 339 -12.46 -9.22 16.84
N ASP A 340 -13.76 -9.38 17.05
CA ASP A 340 -14.34 -10.41 17.92
C ASP A 340 -13.75 -10.36 19.35
N ASN A 341 -13.41 -9.16 19.84
CA ASN A 341 -12.75 -8.91 21.13
C ASN A 341 -11.39 -9.62 21.29
N ARG A 342 -10.71 -9.97 20.19
CA ARG A 342 -9.41 -10.68 20.22
C ARG A 342 -8.19 -9.76 20.25
N CYS A 343 -8.40 -8.45 20.36
CA CYS A 343 -7.34 -7.45 20.37
C CYS A 343 -7.70 -6.35 21.37
N ALA A 344 -6.75 -5.95 22.21
CA ALA A 344 -6.91 -4.76 23.02
C ALA A 344 -6.90 -3.52 22.12
N VAL A 345 -7.83 -2.58 22.35
CA VAL A 345 -7.98 -1.39 21.49
C VAL A 345 -7.87 -0.12 22.29
N ASN A 346 -6.83 0.67 22.02
CA ASN A 346 -6.70 2.04 22.49
C ASN A 346 -7.13 2.99 21.37
N VAL A 347 -7.79 4.10 21.70
CA VAL A 347 -8.23 5.11 20.73
C VAL A 347 -7.70 6.46 21.15
N ILE A 348 -7.13 7.21 20.21
CA ILE A 348 -6.64 8.58 20.43
C ILE A 348 -7.24 9.50 19.38
N LEU A 349 -7.97 10.50 19.85
CA LEU A 349 -8.55 11.55 19.02
C LEU A 349 -7.70 12.82 19.14
N PHE A 350 -7.17 13.28 18.01
CA PHE A 350 -6.49 14.55 17.87
C PHE A 350 -7.40 15.64 17.30
N ASP A 351 -7.12 16.89 17.65
CA ASP A 351 -7.50 18.02 16.81
C ASP A 351 -6.48 18.26 15.69
N PHE A 352 -6.77 19.20 14.81
CA PHE A 352 -5.94 19.44 13.64
C PHE A 352 -4.55 19.97 13.99
N ASP A 353 -4.35 20.58 15.15
CA ASP A 353 -3.05 21.12 15.58
C ASP A 353 -2.20 20.09 16.33
N GLY A 354 -2.72 18.88 16.52
CA GLY A 354 -2.03 17.77 17.15
C GLY A 354 -2.20 17.75 18.67
N LYS A 355 -3.14 18.52 19.22
CA LYS A 355 -3.55 18.40 20.61
C LYS A 355 -4.46 17.19 20.77
N ILE A 356 -4.21 16.37 21.79
CA ILE A 356 -5.07 15.26 22.15
C ILE A 356 -6.37 15.84 22.74
N LEU A 357 -7.50 15.50 22.12
CA LEU A 357 -8.84 15.87 22.60
C LEU A 357 -9.39 14.87 23.60
N ALA A 358 -9.16 13.58 23.37
CA ALA A 358 -9.61 12.48 24.23
C ALA A 358 -8.85 11.18 23.94
N LYS A 359 -8.94 10.24 24.88
CA LYS A 359 -8.40 8.88 24.77
C LYS A 359 -9.35 7.84 25.35
N ALA A 360 -9.50 6.70 24.71
CA ALA A 360 -10.07 5.51 25.34
C ALA A 360 -8.97 4.43 25.42
N GLU A 361 -8.74 3.87 26.60
CA GLU A 361 -7.67 2.91 26.85
C GLU A 361 -8.28 1.59 27.32
N ASP A 362 -7.74 0.49 26.80
CA ASP A 362 -8.04 -0.86 27.22
C ASP A 362 -7.00 -1.27 28.25
N LYS A 363 -7.43 -1.46 29.50
CA LYS A 363 -6.54 -1.79 30.61
C LYS A 363 -5.97 -3.19 30.46
#